data_AF-A0A5N0DUP3-F1
#
_entry.id   AF-A0A5N0DUP3-F1
#
_cell.length_a   1.000
_cell.length_b   1.000
_cell.length_c   1.000
_cell.angle_alpha   90.00
_cell.angle_beta   90.00
_cell.angle_gamma   90.00
#
_symmetry.space_group_name_H-M   'P 1'
#
loop_
_entity.id
_entity.type
_entity.pdbx_description
1 polymer ?
#
loop_
_entity_poly.entity_id
_entity_poly.type
_entity_poly.pdbx_seq_one_letter_code
_entity_poly.pdbx_strand_id
1 'polypeptide(L)'
;MAELTISSDEIRSAIESYTQSYTPETSIEEVGVVTDTADGIAHVSGLPSAMANELLEFPGGVLGVALNLEDRSIGAVILGEYADLEEGQQVRRTGDVLSVPVGDKFLGRVVDPLGQPIDGLGEIESEEQRVLELQAASVLERQPVEEPLATGITAIDALTAIGRGQRQLIIGDRKTGKTAVCIDAILAQKANWDSGDPAKQVRCIYVAVGQKGSTIAGVKSALEARGALEYTTIVAAPASDSAGFKWLAPYTGSAIGQHWMYQGKHVLIVFDDLTKQAEAYRAISLLLRRPPGREAYPGDVFYLHSRLLERCAKLSDELGAGSMTGLPIIETKANDISAFIPTNVISITDGQVFLESDLFNKGVRPAINVGTSVSRVGGAAQTKGMKKVAGSLRLEMAQFRELEAFSAFASDLDAASLAQLERGARWVELLKQDQYSPVAVEDQIVSIFLVDDGRFDSVPVADIRRFNSELLEHLHRAAADAFKSIEGGKVLKDEAADQIKSETDKFKQGFLASDGSRVVNEAEAGDLEHEEVETLSVTRKHVEK
;
A
#
# COMPACT_ATOMS: atom_id res chain seq x y z
N MET A 1 -2.22 28.66 17.92
CA MET A 1 -1.36 29.45 17.04
C MET A 1 -0.26 30.03 17.90
N ALA A 2 0.92 29.39 17.95
CA ALA A 2 2.09 30.04 18.52
C ALA A 2 2.52 31.11 17.52
N GLU A 3 2.64 32.36 17.95
CA GLU A 3 3.23 33.42 17.15
C GLU A 3 4.66 33.00 16.80
N LEU A 4 4.93 32.72 15.52
CA LEU A 4 6.28 32.59 15.00
C LEU A 4 6.91 34.00 15.03
N THR A 5 7.45 34.39 16.18
CA THR A 5 8.27 35.60 16.31
C THR A 5 9.62 35.31 15.67
N ILE A 6 9.82 35.80 14.45
CA ILE A 6 11.12 35.74 13.76
C ILE A 6 12.13 36.57 14.58
N SER A 7 13.14 35.92 15.14
CA SER A 7 14.22 36.58 15.88
C SER A 7 15.32 37.03 14.92
N SER A 8 15.60 38.34 14.87
CA SER A 8 16.70 38.89 14.07
C SER A 8 18.06 38.35 14.49
N ASP A 9 18.21 38.01 15.77
CA ASP A 9 19.48 37.56 16.34
C ASP A 9 19.80 36.11 15.93
N GLU A 10 18.79 35.26 15.77
CA GLU A 10 18.96 33.89 15.27
C GLU A 10 19.40 33.89 13.80
N ILE A 11 18.75 34.70 12.96
CA ILE A 11 19.13 34.85 11.54
C ILE A 11 20.55 35.37 11.43
N ARG A 12 20.90 36.40 12.21
CA ARG A 12 22.25 36.97 12.21
C ARG A 12 23.29 35.94 12.63
N SER A 13 23.02 35.19 13.69
CA SER A 13 23.93 34.15 14.21
C SER A 13 24.12 33.01 13.21
N ALA A 14 23.07 32.60 12.49
CA ALA A 14 23.16 31.58 11.45
C ALA A 14 24.01 32.05 10.25
N ILE A 15 23.82 33.29 9.77
CA ILE A 15 24.63 33.87 8.68
C ILE A 15 26.09 34.04 9.12
N GLU A 16 26.33 34.51 10.34
CA GLU A 16 27.67 34.67 10.89
C GLU A 16 28.37 33.31 11.01
N SER A 17 27.67 32.28 11.48
CA SER A 17 28.19 30.91 11.56
C SER A 17 28.50 30.34 10.17
N TYR A 18 27.61 30.51 9.19
CA TYR A 18 27.85 30.07 7.81
C TYR A 18 29.08 30.75 7.19
N THR A 19 29.17 32.08 7.31
CA THR A 19 30.31 32.86 6.78
C THR A 19 31.63 32.55 7.49
N GLN A 20 31.62 32.25 8.79
CA GLN A 20 32.81 31.81 9.52
C GLN A 20 33.22 30.37 9.16
N SER A 21 32.25 29.51 8.85
CA SER A 21 32.50 28.10 8.46
C SER A 21 32.96 27.93 7.02
N TYR A 22 32.71 28.93 6.15
CA TYR A 22 33.10 28.86 4.75
C TYR A 22 34.62 28.87 4.60
N THR A 23 35.15 27.79 4.06
CA THR A 23 36.56 27.64 3.76
C THR A 23 36.70 27.30 2.27
N PRO A 24 37.39 28.12 1.46
CA PRO A 24 37.56 27.81 0.04
C PRO A 24 38.46 26.57 -0.10
N GLU A 25 37.87 25.43 -0.47
CA GLU A 25 38.63 24.26 -0.85
C GLU A 25 39.23 24.47 -2.25
N THR A 26 40.56 24.30 -2.37
CA THR A 26 41.26 24.36 -3.65
C THR A 26 41.69 22.95 -4.02
N SER A 27 40.83 22.22 -4.72
CA SER A 27 41.07 20.87 -5.24
C SER A 27 41.42 20.93 -6.73
N ILE A 28 42.24 19.98 -7.19
CA ILE A 28 42.39 19.72 -8.63
C ILE A 28 41.23 18.82 -9.02
N GLU A 29 40.26 19.37 -9.75
CA GLU A 29 39.09 18.62 -10.23
C GLU A 29 39.27 18.23 -11.70
N GLU A 30 38.84 17.01 -12.03
CA GLU A 30 38.70 16.61 -13.43
C GLU A 30 37.48 17.31 -14.04
N VAL A 31 37.67 17.93 -15.21
CA VAL A 31 36.63 18.64 -15.94
C VAL A 31 36.38 17.94 -17.27
N GLY A 32 35.12 17.65 -17.54
CA GLY A 32 34.60 17.21 -18.83
C GLY A 32 33.89 18.34 -19.56
N VAL A 33 33.48 18.04 -20.80
CA VAL A 33 32.74 18.98 -21.65
C VAL A 33 31.57 18.25 -22.29
N VAL A 34 30.38 18.85 -22.24
CA VAL A 34 29.18 18.37 -22.94
C VAL A 34 29.45 18.42 -24.45
N THR A 35 29.40 17.28 -25.12
CA THR A 35 29.54 17.18 -26.59
C THR A 35 28.21 17.22 -27.30
N ASP A 36 27.14 16.75 -26.66
CA ASP A 36 25.78 16.77 -27.18
C ASP A 36 24.79 16.62 -26.02
N THR A 37 23.61 17.21 -26.13
CA THR A 37 22.53 17.02 -25.17
C THR A 37 21.17 17.06 -25.84
N ALA A 38 20.34 16.07 -25.52
CA ALA A 38 19.00 15.93 -26.07
C ALA A 38 18.10 15.14 -25.12
N ASP A 39 16.85 15.58 -24.96
CA ASP A 39 15.77 14.86 -24.26
C ASP A 39 16.16 14.32 -22.86
N GLY A 40 16.99 15.07 -22.12
CA GLY A 40 17.44 14.71 -20.76
C GLY A 40 18.61 13.72 -20.71
N ILE A 41 19.30 13.49 -21.83
CA ILE A 41 20.60 12.82 -21.90
C ILE A 41 21.68 13.84 -22.28
N ALA A 42 22.87 13.71 -21.71
CA ALA A 42 24.05 14.44 -22.13
C ALA A 42 25.20 13.46 -22.42
N HIS A 43 25.88 13.67 -23.55
CA HIS A 43 27.15 13.03 -23.84
C HIS A 43 28.27 13.94 -23.35
N VAL A 44 29.14 13.43 -22.49
CA VAL A 44 30.24 14.19 -21.88
C VAL A 44 31.56 13.59 -22.33
N SER A 45 32.45 14.42 -22.86
CA SER A 45 33.84 14.05 -23.15
C SER A 45 34.75 14.42 -21.99
N GLY A 46 35.85 13.67 -21.81
CA GLY A 46 36.75 13.85 -20.67
C GLY A 46 36.37 12.95 -19.49
N LEU A 47 36.68 13.39 -18.27
CA LEU A 47 36.46 12.64 -17.02
C LEU A 47 36.95 11.18 -17.06
N PRO A 48 38.24 10.94 -17.36
CA PRO A 48 38.77 9.57 -17.53
C PRO A 48 38.66 8.71 -16.27
N SER A 49 38.53 9.35 -15.09
CA SER A 49 38.42 8.67 -13.81
C SER A 49 36.98 8.55 -13.30
N ALA A 50 35.97 8.87 -14.13
CA ALA A 50 34.57 8.72 -13.77
C ALA A 50 34.19 7.26 -13.53
N MET A 51 33.43 7.02 -12.46
CA MET A 51 32.90 5.72 -12.08
C MET A 51 31.52 5.50 -12.71
N ALA A 52 31.16 4.24 -12.91
CA ALA A 52 29.79 3.89 -13.29
C ALA A 52 28.85 4.29 -12.15
N ASN A 53 27.71 4.91 -12.49
CA ASN A 53 26.73 5.46 -11.57
C ASN A 53 27.26 6.60 -10.67
N GLU A 54 28.35 7.25 -11.05
CA GLU A 54 28.80 8.49 -10.39
C GLU A 54 27.87 9.65 -10.70
N LEU A 55 27.68 10.54 -9.72
CA LEU A 55 27.01 11.81 -9.91
C LEU A 55 27.96 12.80 -10.62
N LEU A 56 27.47 13.39 -11.69
CA LEU A 56 28.12 14.45 -12.43
C LEU A 56 27.39 15.76 -12.17
N GLU A 57 28.14 16.83 -11.94
CA GLU A 57 27.62 18.17 -11.74
C GLU A 57 27.79 18.99 -13.04
N PHE A 58 26.66 19.44 -13.57
CA PHE A 58 26.56 20.32 -14.72
C PHE A 58 26.42 21.78 -14.26
N PRO A 59 26.63 22.77 -15.15
CA PRO A 59 26.46 24.16 -14.78
C PRO A 59 25.03 24.44 -14.30
N GLY A 60 24.90 25.39 -13.37
CA GLY A 60 23.62 25.67 -12.72
C GLY A 60 23.25 24.70 -11.60
N GLY A 61 24.16 23.79 -11.22
CA GLY A 61 23.93 22.84 -10.12
C GLY A 61 23.05 21.64 -10.52
N VAL A 62 22.81 21.45 -11.82
CA VAL A 62 22.06 20.30 -12.33
C VAL A 62 22.90 19.05 -12.18
N LEU A 63 22.33 18.00 -11.59
CA LEU A 63 23.00 16.72 -11.43
C LEU A 63 22.67 15.78 -12.59
N GLY A 64 23.59 14.86 -12.90
CA GLY A 64 23.36 13.76 -13.81
C GLY A 64 24.06 12.48 -13.37
N VAL A 65 23.60 11.32 -13.86
CA VAL A 65 24.20 10.02 -13.54
C VAL A 65 24.99 9.51 -14.72
N ALA A 66 26.29 9.23 -14.51
CA ALA A 66 27.14 8.58 -15.50
C ALA A 66 26.72 7.11 -15.69
N LEU A 67 25.86 6.83 -16.68
CA LEU A 67 25.24 5.52 -16.86
C LEU A 67 25.94 4.65 -17.91
N ASN A 68 26.43 5.25 -19.00
CA ASN A 68 27.25 4.58 -20.02
C ASN A 68 28.66 5.18 -20.01
N LEU A 69 29.68 4.33 -19.89
CA LEU A 69 31.08 4.72 -20.06
C LEU A 69 31.60 4.10 -21.37
N GLU A 70 31.82 4.93 -22.39
CA GLU A 70 32.39 4.54 -23.67
C GLU A 70 33.84 5.01 -23.79
N ASP A 71 34.60 4.49 -24.76
CA ASP A 71 36.03 4.80 -24.95
C ASP A 71 36.36 6.30 -25.02
N ARG A 72 35.42 7.12 -25.49
CA ARG A 72 35.61 8.56 -25.73
C ARG A 72 34.50 9.46 -25.19
N SER A 73 33.44 8.88 -24.63
CA SER A 73 32.29 9.64 -24.16
C SER A 73 31.60 8.95 -22.99
N ILE A 74 30.94 9.74 -22.16
CA ILE A 74 30.11 9.28 -21.05
C ILE A 74 28.67 9.68 -21.38
N GLY A 75 27.77 8.69 -21.42
CA GLY A 75 26.34 8.93 -21.52
C GLY A 75 25.77 9.17 -20.13
N ALA A 76 25.43 10.42 -19.83
CA ALA A 76 24.88 10.86 -18.56
C ALA A 76 23.36 11.10 -18.65
N VAL A 77 22.61 10.64 -17.64
CA VAL A 77 21.18 10.89 -17.52
C VAL A 77 20.96 12.10 -16.63
N ILE A 78 20.30 13.14 -17.13
CA ILE A 78 20.09 14.39 -16.38
C ILE A 78 18.96 14.23 -15.35
N LEU A 79 19.27 14.64 -14.12
CA LEU A 79 18.43 14.57 -12.93
C LEU A 79 17.93 15.97 -12.55
N GLY A 80 17.10 16.57 -13.39
CA GLY A 80 16.53 17.90 -13.16
C GLY A 80 16.08 18.57 -14.45
N GLU A 81 16.06 19.90 -14.43
CA GLU A 81 15.82 20.72 -15.62
C GLU A 81 17.01 20.61 -16.58
N TYR A 82 16.75 20.17 -17.81
CA TYR A 82 17.77 19.96 -18.85
C TYR A 82 17.68 20.99 -19.98
N ALA A 83 16.74 21.94 -19.91
CA ALA A 83 16.50 22.91 -20.98
C ALA A 83 17.64 23.94 -21.13
N ASP A 84 18.36 24.22 -20.04
CA ASP A 84 19.44 25.20 -20.00
C ASP A 84 20.84 24.58 -20.26
N LEU A 85 20.89 23.26 -20.49
CA LEU A 85 22.13 22.58 -20.83
C LEU A 85 22.45 22.76 -22.32
N GLU A 86 23.69 23.12 -22.60
CA GLU A 86 24.18 23.40 -23.94
C GLU A 86 25.50 22.65 -24.23
N GLU A 87 25.76 22.40 -25.52
CA GLU A 87 27.05 21.89 -25.97
C GLU A 87 28.20 22.84 -25.58
N GLY A 88 29.35 22.27 -25.21
CA GLY A 88 30.54 23.01 -24.81
C GLY A 88 30.58 23.42 -23.33
N GLN A 89 29.50 23.18 -22.59
CA GLN A 89 29.44 23.44 -21.15
C GLN A 89 30.35 22.49 -20.36
N GLN A 90 30.93 23.00 -19.27
CA GLN A 90 31.83 22.24 -18.40
C GLN A 90 31.04 21.34 -17.46
N VAL A 91 31.50 20.10 -17.28
CA VAL A 91 30.92 19.12 -16.36
C VAL A 91 31.98 18.67 -15.38
N ARG A 92 31.61 18.54 -14.11
CA ARG A 92 32.50 18.08 -13.05
C ARG A 92 32.04 16.74 -12.52
N ARG A 93 33.00 15.95 -12.04
CA ARG A 93 32.69 14.74 -11.28
C ARG A 93 32.56 15.10 -9.81
N THR A 94 31.62 14.47 -9.11
CA THR A 94 31.45 14.69 -7.66
C THR A 94 32.36 13.78 -6.82
N GLY A 95 32.82 12.65 -7.36
CA GLY A 95 33.49 11.60 -6.60
C GLY A 95 32.53 10.65 -5.88
N ASP A 96 31.23 10.99 -5.85
CA ASP A 96 30.21 10.27 -5.12
C ASP A 96 29.37 9.39 -6.05
N VAL A 97 29.22 8.14 -5.65
CA VAL A 97 28.22 7.26 -6.25
C VAL A 97 26.84 7.76 -5.85
N LEU A 98 25.88 7.60 -6.77
CA LEU A 98 24.48 7.94 -6.59
C LEU A 98 23.94 7.59 -5.18
N SER A 99 23.72 8.63 -4.38
CA SER A 99 23.33 8.57 -2.97
C SER A 99 22.27 9.61 -2.64
N VAL A 100 21.61 9.45 -1.48
CA VAL A 100 20.57 10.36 -1.02
C VAL A 100 20.68 10.59 0.49
N PRO A 101 20.37 11.79 0.99
CA PRO A 101 20.22 12.02 2.42
C PRO A 101 19.10 11.15 3.00
N VAL A 102 19.33 10.60 4.19
CA VAL A 102 18.36 9.81 4.96
C VAL A 102 18.32 10.25 6.42
N GLY A 103 17.21 9.98 7.11
CA GLY A 103 17.04 10.29 8.53
C GLY A 103 15.59 10.31 8.97
N ASP A 104 15.34 10.41 10.29
CA ASP A 104 13.99 10.45 10.84
C ASP A 104 13.25 11.76 10.52
N LYS A 105 13.97 12.84 10.18
CA LYS A 105 13.41 14.14 9.79
C LYS A 105 12.70 14.16 8.44
N PHE A 106 12.77 13.06 7.68
CA PHE A 106 11.99 12.87 6.45
C PHE A 106 10.51 12.55 6.72
N LEU A 107 10.16 12.12 7.94
CA LEU A 107 8.77 11.85 8.30
C LEU A 107 7.91 13.11 8.16
N GLY A 108 6.79 13.00 7.47
CA GLY A 108 5.87 14.11 7.17
C GLY A 108 6.32 15.04 6.05
N ARG A 109 7.47 14.76 5.40
CA ARG A 109 8.00 15.59 4.32
C ARG A 109 7.65 15.05 2.95
N VAL A 110 7.62 15.95 1.98
CA VAL A 110 7.56 15.61 0.54
C VAL A 110 8.91 15.98 -0.08
N VAL A 111 9.58 14.98 -0.64
CA VAL A 111 10.91 15.13 -1.23
C VAL A 111 10.92 14.69 -2.68
N ASP A 112 11.84 15.26 -3.45
CA ASP A 112 12.16 14.79 -4.80
C ASP A 112 13.04 13.52 -4.75
N PRO A 113 13.41 12.93 -5.90
CA PRO A 113 14.27 11.76 -5.95
C PRO A 113 15.71 12.00 -5.49
N LEU A 114 16.16 13.24 -5.32
CA LEU A 114 17.46 13.60 -4.75
C LEU A 114 17.39 13.85 -3.24
N GLY A 115 16.22 13.67 -2.63
CA GLY A 115 16.00 13.89 -1.20
C GLY A 115 15.85 15.37 -0.83
N GLN A 116 15.69 16.26 -1.81
CA GLN A 116 15.46 17.68 -1.58
C GLN A 116 13.98 17.94 -1.28
N PRO A 117 13.66 18.81 -0.30
CA PRO A 117 12.28 19.09 0.05
C PRO A 117 11.57 19.94 -1.02
N ILE A 118 10.39 19.49 -1.45
CA ILE A 118 9.54 20.21 -2.42
C ILE A 118 8.20 20.66 -1.80
N ASP A 119 8.04 20.48 -0.48
CA ASP A 119 6.84 20.86 0.27
C ASP A 119 6.84 22.33 0.76
N GLY A 120 7.95 23.05 0.61
CA GLY A 120 8.08 24.44 1.05
C GLY A 120 8.24 24.60 2.57
N LEU A 121 8.50 23.52 3.32
CA LEU A 121 8.64 23.54 4.78
C LEU A 121 10.09 23.78 5.26
N GLY A 122 10.98 24.22 4.36
CA GLY A 122 12.40 24.44 4.63
C GLY A 122 13.26 23.19 4.44
N GLU A 123 14.55 23.30 4.74
CA GLU A 123 15.51 22.20 4.56
C GLU A 123 15.22 21.00 5.49
N ILE A 124 15.77 19.84 5.14
CA ILE A 124 15.69 18.63 5.97
C ILE A 124 17.07 18.36 6.54
N GLU A 125 17.18 18.32 7.86
CA GLU A 125 18.39 17.87 8.54
C GLU A 125 18.54 16.36 8.35
N SER A 126 19.53 15.94 7.55
CA SER A 126 19.84 14.54 7.29
C SER A 126 20.78 13.96 8.34
N GLU A 127 20.62 12.68 8.66
CA GLU A 127 21.51 11.94 9.58
C GLU A 127 22.71 11.34 8.85
N GLU A 128 22.50 10.83 7.63
CA GLU A 128 23.49 10.10 6.84
C GLU A 128 23.22 10.28 5.34
N GLN A 129 24.25 10.07 4.50
CA GLN A 129 24.12 9.87 3.07
C GLN A 129 24.13 8.37 2.73
N ARG A 130 23.06 7.86 2.12
CA ARG A 130 22.94 6.44 1.79
C ARG A 130 22.99 6.22 0.29
N VAL A 131 23.87 5.33 -0.16
CA VAL A 131 23.98 4.91 -1.57
C VAL A 131 22.69 4.20 -2.01
N LEU A 132 22.18 4.56 -3.19
CA LEU A 132 20.89 4.08 -3.68
C LEU A 132 20.92 2.63 -4.19
N GLU A 133 22.07 2.16 -4.65
CA GLU A 133 22.26 0.82 -5.22
C GLU A 133 23.04 -0.13 -4.30
N LEU A 134 22.85 -0.01 -2.97
CA LEU A 134 23.37 -0.99 -2.03
C LEU A 134 22.75 -2.37 -2.26
N GLN A 135 23.55 -3.41 -2.01
CA GLN A 135 23.11 -4.80 -2.10
C GLN A 135 21.93 -5.06 -1.16
N ALA A 136 20.96 -5.86 -1.61
CA ALA A 136 19.91 -6.38 -0.75
C ALA A 136 20.47 -7.35 0.30
N ALA A 137 19.79 -7.45 1.45
CA ALA A 137 20.07 -8.45 2.47
C ALA A 137 20.10 -9.85 1.85
N SER A 138 21.17 -10.60 2.12
CA SER A 138 21.37 -11.98 1.70
C SER A 138 20.43 -12.94 2.43
N VAL A 139 20.40 -14.20 2.01
CA VAL A 139 19.52 -15.22 2.59
C VAL A 139 19.78 -15.43 4.09
N LEU A 140 21.05 -15.35 4.54
CA LEU A 140 21.42 -15.53 5.95
C LEU A 140 21.06 -14.33 6.83
N GLU A 141 20.91 -13.16 6.23
CA GLU A 141 20.58 -11.90 6.91
C GLU A 141 19.07 -11.69 7.09
N ARG A 142 18.25 -12.61 6.56
CA ARG A 142 16.79 -12.56 6.59
C ARG A 142 16.23 -13.56 7.61
N GLN A 143 15.01 -13.29 8.07
CA GLN A 143 14.20 -14.26 8.81
C GLN A 143 12.83 -14.49 8.14
N PRO A 144 12.13 -15.60 8.46
CA PRO A 144 10.78 -15.84 7.97
C PRO A 144 9.80 -14.71 8.34
N VAL A 145 8.82 -14.47 7.47
CA VAL A 145 7.77 -13.49 7.71
C VAL A 145 6.64 -14.12 8.53
N GLU A 146 6.59 -13.80 9.82
CA GLU A 146 5.60 -14.34 10.78
C GLU A 146 4.77 -13.26 11.48
N GLU A 147 5.05 -11.98 11.19
CA GLU A 147 4.36 -10.84 11.76
C GLU A 147 3.41 -10.21 10.72
N PRO A 148 2.13 -9.97 11.06
CA PRO A 148 1.18 -9.35 10.14
C PRO A 148 1.47 -7.86 9.93
N LEU A 149 1.26 -7.39 8.71
CA LEU A 149 1.08 -5.98 8.40
C LEU A 149 -0.42 -5.77 8.12
N ALA A 150 -1.14 -5.22 9.10
CA ALA A 150 -2.57 -4.96 8.96
C ALA A 150 -2.83 -3.93 7.87
N THR A 151 -3.65 -4.28 6.87
CA THR A 151 -4.08 -3.31 5.85
C THR A 151 -5.35 -2.59 6.25
N GLY A 152 -6.09 -3.12 7.22
CA GLY A 152 -7.39 -2.62 7.62
C GLY A 152 -8.47 -2.91 6.57
N ILE A 153 -8.16 -3.71 5.55
CA ILE A 153 -9.08 -4.13 4.51
C ILE A 153 -9.40 -5.60 4.76
N THR A 154 -10.63 -5.89 5.19
CA THR A 154 -11.07 -7.25 5.56
C THR A 154 -10.78 -8.27 4.45
N ALA A 155 -11.04 -7.91 3.20
CA ALA A 155 -10.79 -8.77 2.05
C ALA A 155 -9.30 -9.11 1.85
N ILE A 156 -8.37 -8.20 2.17
CA ILE A 156 -6.93 -8.46 2.05
C ILE A 156 -6.44 -9.22 3.28
N ASP A 157 -6.72 -8.72 4.48
CA ASP A 157 -6.22 -9.30 5.74
C ASP A 157 -6.73 -10.74 5.96
N ALA A 158 -7.94 -11.06 5.46
CA ALA A 158 -8.50 -12.41 5.55
C ALA A 158 -8.08 -13.36 4.40
N LEU A 159 -8.03 -12.89 3.14
CA LEU A 159 -7.85 -13.78 1.97
C LEU A 159 -6.42 -13.79 1.41
N THR A 160 -5.73 -12.65 1.48
CA THR A 160 -4.41 -12.42 0.89
C THR A 160 -3.55 -11.60 1.84
N ALA A 161 -3.43 -12.09 3.08
CA ALA A 161 -2.73 -11.39 4.16
C ALA A 161 -1.29 -11.01 3.77
N ILE A 162 -0.87 -9.85 4.28
CA ILE A 162 0.44 -9.24 4.01
C ILE A 162 1.23 -9.22 5.31
N GLY A 163 2.47 -9.71 5.28
CA GLY A 163 3.35 -9.73 6.44
C GLY A 163 4.42 -8.64 6.42
N ARG A 164 5.04 -8.39 7.57
CA ARG A 164 6.16 -7.47 7.72
C ARG A 164 7.41 -8.01 7.04
N GLY A 165 7.89 -7.32 6.01
CA GLY A 165 8.98 -7.78 5.13
C GLY A 165 8.52 -8.51 3.86
N GLN A 166 7.21 -8.66 3.63
CA GLN A 166 6.66 -9.25 2.41
C GLN A 166 6.63 -8.26 1.24
N ARG A 167 6.60 -8.77 0.00
CA ARG A 167 6.32 -7.98 -1.21
C ARG A 167 4.99 -8.40 -1.80
N GLN A 168 3.97 -7.54 -1.72
CA GLN A 168 2.64 -7.83 -2.24
C GLN A 168 2.29 -6.89 -3.39
N LEU A 169 2.19 -7.43 -4.60
CA LEU A 169 1.84 -6.67 -5.80
C LEU A 169 0.38 -6.23 -5.77
N ILE A 170 0.10 -4.94 -5.98
CA ILE A 170 -1.24 -4.43 -6.22
C ILE A 170 -1.37 -4.15 -7.73
N ILE A 171 -2.09 -5.03 -8.43
CA ILE A 171 -2.14 -5.03 -9.90
C ILE A 171 -3.57 -4.87 -10.39
N GLY A 172 -3.76 -4.06 -11.43
CA GLY A 172 -5.06 -3.92 -12.08
C GLY A 172 -5.15 -2.71 -13.00
N ASP A 173 -6.30 -2.56 -13.64
CA ASP A 173 -6.54 -1.53 -14.63
C ASP A 173 -6.63 -0.12 -14.03
N ARG A 174 -6.68 0.89 -14.90
CA ARG A 174 -6.89 2.28 -14.48
C ARG A 174 -8.18 2.40 -13.67
N LYS A 175 -8.11 3.18 -12.58
CA LYS A 175 -9.26 3.52 -11.73
C LYS A 175 -9.98 2.33 -11.05
N THR A 176 -9.26 1.23 -10.78
CA THR A 176 -9.82 0.08 -10.04
C THR A 176 -9.65 0.15 -8.52
N GLY A 177 -9.04 1.21 -7.99
CA GLY A 177 -8.83 1.41 -6.55
C GLY A 177 -7.44 1.05 -6.01
N LYS A 178 -6.44 0.83 -6.88
CA LYS A 178 -5.05 0.47 -6.48
C LYS A 178 -4.46 1.42 -5.43
N THR A 179 -4.43 2.71 -5.73
CA THR A 179 -3.92 3.74 -4.82
C THR A 179 -4.75 3.83 -3.53
N ALA A 180 -6.07 3.61 -3.61
CA ALA A 180 -6.94 3.63 -2.44
C ALA A 180 -6.57 2.51 -1.45
N VAL A 181 -6.37 1.28 -1.95
CA VAL A 181 -5.92 0.13 -1.15
C VAL A 181 -4.61 0.42 -0.41
N CYS A 182 -3.63 1.00 -1.11
CA CYS A 182 -2.34 1.33 -0.50
C CYS A 182 -2.43 2.46 0.53
N ILE A 183 -3.26 3.48 0.29
CA ILE A 183 -3.47 4.55 1.26
C ILE A 183 -4.19 4.01 2.51
N ASP A 184 -5.21 3.16 2.34
CA ASP A 184 -5.90 2.54 3.49
C ASP A 184 -4.94 1.69 4.33
N ALA A 185 -4.00 0.98 3.69
CA ALA A 185 -2.94 0.27 4.40
C ALA A 185 -2.01 1.20 5.20
N ILE A 186 -1.71 2.40 4.71
CA ILE A 186 -0.96 3.44 5.46
C ILE A 186 -1.79 3.97 6.64
N LEU A 187 -3.08 4.25 6.41
CA LEU A 187 -3.99 4.76 7.43
C LEU A 187 -4.21 3.73 8.56
N ALA A 188 -4.25 2.44 8.24
CA ALA A 188 -4.39 1.35 9.21
C ALA A 188 -3.22 1.29 10.22
N GLN A 189 -2.06 1.89 9.89
CA GLN A 189 -0.92 1.93 10.82
C GLN A 189 -1.07 2.96 11.94
N LYS A 190 -2.06 3.85 11.88
CA LYS A 190 -2.20 4.94 12.86
C LYS A 190 -2.31 4.43 14.30
N ALA A 191 -3.11 3.39 14.54
CA ALA A 191 -3.25 2.82 15.88
C ALA A 191 -1.92 2.24 16.40
N ASN A 192 -1.12 1.63 15.51
CA ASN A 192 0.22 1.15 15.85
C ASN A 192 1.17 2.32 16.14
N TRP A 193 1.09 3.40 15.36
CA TRP A 193 1.87 4.62 15.55
C TRP A 193 1.60 5.27 16.91
N ASP A 194 0.31 5.57 17.17
CA ASP A 194 -0.17 6.26 18.36
C ASP A 194 0.10 5.46 19.65
N SER A 195 0.31 4.15 19.56
CA SER A 195 0.67 3.29 20.70
C SER A 195 2.03 3.62 21.33
N GLY A 196 2.95 4.25 20.57
CA GLY A 196 4.30 4.56 21.03
C GLY A 196 5.25 3.36 21.16
N ASP A 197 4.80 2.14 20.87
CA ASP A 197 5.61 0.92 20.95
C ASP A 197 6.43 0.71 19.67
N PRO A 198 7.76 0.86 19.69
CA PRO A 198 8.59 0.75 18.48
C PRO A 198 8.45 -0.61 17.76
N ALA A 199 8.10 -1.68 18.48
CA ALA A 199 7.89 -3.00 17.88
C ALA A 199 6.57 -3.07 17.10
N LYS A 200 5.59 -2.23 17.41
CA LYS A 200 4.32 -2.14 16.67
C LYS A 200 4.34 -1.08 15.60
N GLN A 201 5.00 0.05 15.85
CA GLN A 201 5.04 1.20 14.96
C GLN A 201 5.53 0.82 13.56
N VAL A 202 4.82 1.31 12.54
CA VAL A 202 5.20 1.15 11.14
C VAL A 202 5.33 2.54 10.53
N ARG A 203 6.50 2.82 9.95
CA ARG A 203 6.76 4.04 9.18
C ARG A 203 6.38 3.81 7.73
N CYS A 204 5.84 4.82 7.07
CA CYS A 204 5.31 4.67 5.72
C CYS A 204 6.08 5.53 4.71
N ILE A 205 6.23 5.02 3.50
CA ILE A 205 6.81 5.75 2.37
C ILE A 205 5.89 5.57 1.17
N TYR A 206 5.42 6.68 0.61
CA TYR A 206 4.62 6.68 -0.61
C TYR A 206 5.45 7.27 -1.75
N VAL A 207 5.87 6.42 -2.69
CA VAL A 207 6.67 6.82 -3.86
C VAL A 207 5.73 7.04 -5.05
N ALA A 208 5.55 8.31 -5.44
CA ALA A 208 4.76 8.69 -6.59
C ALA A 208 5.65 8.83 -7.84
N VAL A 209 5.51 7.89 -8.77
CA VAL A 209 6.27 7.87 -10.03
C VAL A 209 5.37 8.28 -11.18
N GLY A 210 5.70 9.37 -11.85
CA GLY A 210 4.97 9.87 -13.03
C GLY A 210 3.50 10.20 -12.78
N GLN A 211 3.12 10.46 -11.52
CA GLN A 211 1.77 10.90 -11.17
C GLN A 211 1.61 12.39 -11.46
N LYS A 212 0.36 12.84 -11.62
CA LYS A 212 0.09 14.29 -11.72
C LYS A 212 0.32 14.94 -10.34
N GLY A 213 0.90 16.14 -10.31
CA GLY A 213 1.11 16.88 -9.06
C GLY A 213 -0.19 17.06 -8.24
N SER A 214 -1.33 17.29 -8.92
CA SER A 214 -2.64 17.37 -8.26
C SER A 214 -3.08 16.06 -7.60
N THR A 215 -2.75 14.90 -8.18
CA THR A 215 -3.00 13.60 -7.56
C THR A 215 -2.16 13.42 -6.31
N ILE A 216 -0.85 13.76 -6.38
CA ILE A 216 0.07 13.68 -5.23
C ILE A 216 -0.42 14.58 -4.09
N ALA A 217 -0.82 15.83 -4.40
CA ALA A 217 -1.39 16.75 -3.42
C ALA A 217 -2.68 16.22 -2.79
N GLY A 218 -3.54 15.55 -3.57
CA GLY A 218 -4.74 14.88 -3.06
C GLY A 218 -4.41 13.75 -2.07
N VAL A 219 -3.38 12.93 -2.36
CA VAL A 219 -2.90 11.89 -1.45
C VAL A 219 -2.33 12.50 -0.17
N LYS A 220 -1.46 13.52 -0.27
CA LYS A 220 -0.93 14.25 0.89
C LYS A 220 -2.05 14.77 1.78
N SER A 221 -3.04 15.44 1.19
CA SER A 221 -4.19 16.00 1.93
C SER A 221 -5.01 14.91 2.61
N ALA A 222 -5.21 13.76 1.96
CA ALA A 222 -5.95 12.64 2.52
C ALA A 222 -5.24 12.00 3.73
N LEU A 223 -3.90 11.91 3.67
CA LEU A 223 -3.05 11.42 4.77
C LEU A 223 -3.00 12.43 5.93
N GLU A 224 -2.84 13.72 5.62
CA GLU A 224 -2.79 14.80 6.61
C GLU A 224 -4.11 14.92 7.39
N ALA A 225 -5.25 14.93 6.68
CA ALA A 225 -6.58 15.02 7.29
C ALA A 225 -6.89 13.86 8.26
N ARG A 226 -6.12 12.76 8.19
CA ARG A 226 -6.28 11.57 9.04
C ARG A 226 -5.11 11.34 9.98
N GLY A 227 -4.17 12.28 10.06
CA GLY A 227 -3.01 12.21 10.95
C GLY A 227 -2.01 11.10 10.59
N ALA A 228 -2.00 10.64 9.33
CA ALA A 228 -1.03 9.65 8.86
C ALA A 228 0.24 10.27 8.28
N LEU A 229 0.22 11.57 7.97
CA LEU A 229 1.39 12.29 7.49
C LEU A 229 2.53 12.29 8.53
N GLU A 230 2.21 12.25 9.83
CA GLU A 230 3.19 12.22 10.93
C GLU A 230 4.24 11.10 10.81
N TYR A 231 3.86 9.97 10.22
CA TYR A 231 4.72 8.81 10.04
C TYR A 231 4.92 8.43 8.56
N THR A 232 4.52 9.29 7.63
CA THR A 232 4.60 9.02 6.19
C THR A 232 5.51 10.02 5.48
N THR A 233 6.46 9.52 4.70
CA THR A 233 7.25 10.32 3.75
C THR A 233 6.71 10.14 2.34
N ILE A 234 6.64 11.21 1.56
CA ILE A 234 6.27 11.14 0.15
C ILE A 234 7.51 11.42 -0.71
N VAL A 235 7.90 10.47 -1.55
CA VAL A 235 8.91 10.69 -2.59
C VAL A 235 8.18 10.95 -3.91
N ALA A 236 8.34 12.13 -4.48
CA ALA A 236 7.56 12.57 -5.62
C ALA A 236 8.45 12.81 -6.85
N ALA A 237 8.19 12.04 -7.91
CA ALA A 237 8.67 12.31 -9.26
C ALA A 237 7.45 12.52 -10.17
N PRO A 238 6.81 13.70 -10.15
CA PRO A 238 5.65 13.99 -10.98
C PRO A 238 5.91 13.81 -12.48
N ALA A 239 4.83 13.70 -13.24
CA ALA A 239 4.89 13.45 -14.69
C ALA A 239 5.70 14.52 -15.47
N SER A 240 5.73 15.76 -14.96
CA SER A 240 6.47 16.91 -15.49
C SER A 240 7.98 16.70 -15.50
N ASP A 241 8.49 15.85 -14.61
CA ASP A 241 9.92 15.78 -14.34
C ASP A 241 10.63 14.88 -15.36
N SER A 242 11.96 14.92 -15.33
CA SER A 242 12.81 14.15 -16.23
C SER A 242 12.55 12.64 -16.10
N ALA A 243 12.89 11.89 -17.17
CA ALA A 243 12.84 10.43 -17.09
C ALA A 243 13.78 9.89 -16.00
N GLY A 244 14.90 10.58 -15.74
CA GLY A 244 15.84 10.28 -14.66
C GLY A 244 15.18 10.27 -13.28
N PHE A 245 14.44 11.33 -12.94
CA PHE A 245 13.71 11.41 -11.67
C PHE A 245 12.67 10.29 -11.50
N LYS A 246 11.89 10.02 -12.55
CA LYS A 246 10.91 8.92 -12.54
C LYS A 246 11.55 7.54 -12.37
N TRP A 247 12.71 7.32 -12.98
CA TRP A 247 13.48 6.09 -12.82
C TRP A 247 14.07 5.96 -11.39
N LEU A 248 14.54 7.06 -10.83
CA LEU A 248 15.27 7.11 -9.57
C LEU A 248 14.39 7.03 -8.32
N ALA A 249 13.19 7.62 -8.36
CA ALA A 249 12.34 7.78 -7.17
C ALA A 249 12.12 6.51 -6.34
N PRO A 250 11.88 5.31 -6.94
CA PRO A 250 11.75 4.07 -6.16
C PRO A 250 13.04 3.67 -5.42
N TYR A 251 14.21 3.98 -5.97
CA TYR A 251 15.48 3.73 -5.30
C TYR A 251 15.65 4.64 -4.08
N THR A 252 15.32 5.91 -4.22
CA THR A 252 15.34 6.89 -3.13
C THR A 252 14.41 6.51 -2.00
N GLY A 253 13.14 6.18 -2.29
CA GLY A 253 12.20 5.71 -1.28
C GLY A 253 12.70 4.45 -0.57
N SER A 254 13.31 3.53 -1.31
CA SER A 254 13.88 2.33 -0.69
C SER A 254 15.09 2.63 0.20
N ALA A 255 15.94 3.60 -0.16
CA ALA A 255 17.09 3.98 0.66
C ALA A 255 16.65 4.60 2.00
N ILE A 256 15.66 5.51 1.97
CA ILE A 256 15.02 6.06 3.17
C ILE A 256 14.42 4.93 4.03
N GLY A 257 13.70 3.99 3.40
CA GLY A 257 13.11 2.86 4.11
C GLY A 257 14.14 1.90 4.70
N GLN A 258 15.22 1.63 3.96
CA GLN A 258 16.32 0.79 4.43
C GLN A 258 17.03 1.40 5.63
N HIS A 259 17.22 2.72 5.67
CA HIS A 259 17.79 3.40 6.85
C HIS A 259 17.05 3.00 8.13
N TRP A 260 15.72 3.11 8.10
CA TRP A 260 14.89 2.73 9.25
C TRP A 260 14.86 1.22 9.49
N MET A 261 14.83 0.41 8.43
CA MET A 261 14.85 -1.05 8.52
C MET A 261 16.11 -1.58 9.21
N TYR A 262 17.29 -1.07 8.84
CA TYR A 262 18.57 -1.47 9.48
C TYR A 262 18.75 -0.89 10.89
N GLN A 263 17.92 0.09 11.29
CA GLN A 263 17.80 0.55 12.67
C GLN A 263 16.82 -0.29 13.51
N GLY A 264 16.35 -1.43 13.00
CA GLY A 264 15.42 -2.32 13.69
C GLY A 264 13.96 -1.89 13.64
N LYS A 265 13.61 -0.89 12.82
CA LYS A 265 12.25 -0.36 12.71
C LYS A 265 11.46 -1.07 11.60
N HIS A 266 10.14 -0.94 11.63
CA HIS A 266 9.26 -1.49 10.60
C HIS A 266 8.80 -0.42 9.61
N VAL A 267 8.88 -0.74 8.33
CA VAL A 267 8.60 0.17 7.21
C VAL A 267 7.61 -0.47 6.25
N LEU A 268 6.67 0.34 5.75
CA LEU A 268 5.79 0.06 4.63
C LEU A 268 6.14 1.01 3.49
N ILE A 269 6.52 0.48 2.33
CA ILE A 269 6.81 1.27 1.13
C ILE A 269 5.82 0.94 0.00
N VAL A 270 5.19 1.97 -0.55
CA VAL A 270 4.27 1.90 -1.68
C VAL A 270 4.94 2.50 -2.91
N PHE A 271 4.88 1.81 -4.05
CA PHE A 271 5.38 2.32 -5.33
C PHE A 271 4.22 2.55 -6.32
N ASP A 272 3.86 3.80 -6.60
CA ASP A 272 2.72 4.19 -7.46
C ASP A 272 3.18 5.01 -8.70
N ASP A 273 3.53 4.38 -9.82
CA ASP A 273 3.55 2.94 -10.07
C ASP A 273 4.83 2.49 -10.79
N LEU A 274 5.16 1.20 -10.70
CA LEU A 274 6.37 0.64 -11.31
C LEU A 274 6.23 0.48 -12.84
N THR A 275 5.01 0.53 -13.38
CA THR A 275 4.80 0.57 -14.83
C THR A 275 5.44 1.84 -15.40
N LYS A 276 5.20 3.00 -14.77
CA LYS A 276 5.81 4.27 -15.18
C LYS A 276 7.31 4.33 -14.94
N GLN A 277 7.83 3.64 -13.91
CA GLN A 277 9.28 3.49 -13.73
C GLN A 277 9.90 2.73 -14.90
N ALA A 278 9.31 1.60 -15.30
CA ALA A 278 9.78 0.83 -16.45
C ALA A 278 9.70 1.62 -17.76
N GLU A 279 8.63 2.39 -17.97
CA GLU A 279 8.50 3.27 -19.13
C GLU A 279 9.57 4.38 -19.15
N ALA A 280 9.90 4.96 -17.99
CA ALA A 280 10.99 5.94 -17.87
C ALA A 280 12.36 5.31 -18.14
N TYR A 281 12.62 4.11 -17.60
CA TYR A 281 13.88 3.39 -17.86
C TYR A 281 14.01 2.98 -19.33
N ARG A 282 12.89 2.59 -19.97
CA ARG A 282 12.84 2.35 -21.41
C ARG A 282 13.22 3.60 -22.21
N ALA A 283 12.69 4.76 -21.86
CA ALA A 283 13.02 6.02 -22.53
C ALA A 283 14.52 6.34 -22.42
N ILE A 284 15.06 6.29 -21.19
CA ILE A 284 16.50 6.49 -20.93
C ILE A 284 17.34 5.53 -21.78
N SER A 285 16.98 4.25 -21.79
CA SER A 285 17.73 3.23 -22.51
C SER A 285 17.72 3.43 -24.02
N LEU A 286 16.59 3.84 -24.60
CA LEU A 286 16.47 4.10 -26.03
C LEU A 286 17.25 5.35 -26.45
N LEU A 287 17.22 6.40 -25.62
CA LEU A 287 18.00 7.63 -25.86
C LEU A 287 19.51 7.36 -25.78
N LEU A 288 19.94 6.51 -24.86
CA LEU A 288 21.31 6.00 -24.78
C LEU A 288 21.65 4.93 -25.83
N ARG A 289 20.75 4.70 -26.81
CA ARG A 289 20.93 3.77 -27.93
C ARG A 289 21.26 2.34 -27.53
N ARG A 290 20.85 1.92 -26.32
CA ARG A 290 20.99 0.51 -25.91
C ARG A 290 20.01 -0.35 -26.71
N PRO A 291 20.39 -1.57 -27.14
CA PRO A 291 19.51 -2.45 -27.90
C PRO A 291 18.21 -2.76 -27.15
N PRO A 292 17.03 -2.53 -27.76
CA PRO A 292 15.75 -2.86 -27.14
C PRO A 292 15.41 -4.34 -27.28
N GLY A 293 14.62 -4.85 -26.33
CA GLY A 293 14.04 -6.19 -26.32
C GLY A 293 12.52 -6.18 -26.56
N ARG A 294 11.81 -7.08 -25.87
CA ARG A 294 10.34 -7.22 -25.97
C ARG A 294 9.64 -5.93 -25.54
N GLU A 295 8.63 -5.51 -26.31
CA GLU A 295 7.87 -4.27 -26.09
C GLU A 295 8.76 -3.00 -25.98
N ALA A 296 9.93 -3.06 -26.64
CA ALA A 296 10.99 -2.04 -26.65
C ALA A 296 11.67 -1.78 -25.29
N TYR A 297 11.40 -2.57 -24.24
CA TYR A 297 12.12 -2.45 -22.97
C TYR A 297 13.56 -2.97 -23.09
N PRO A 298 14.52 -2.44 -22.31
CA PRO A 298 15.87 -2.97 -22.29
C PRO A 298 15.93 -4.39 -21.71
N GLY A 299 16.96 -5.14 -22.08
CA GLY A 299 17.13 -6.54 -21.67
C GLY A 299 17.24 -6.74 -20.15
N ASP A 300 17.62 -5.72 -19.41
CA ASP A 300 17.80 -5.70 -17.96
C ASP A 300 16.61 -5.07 -17.20
N VAL A 301 15.46 -4.83 -17.83
CA VAL A 301 14.26 -4.29 -17.15
C VAL A 301 13.77 -5.20 -16.02
N PHE A 302 14.00 -6.51 -16.12
CA PHE A 302 13.74 -7.43 -15.01
C PHE A 302 14.66 -7.12 -13.81
N TYR A 303 15.94 -6.87 -14.08
CA TYR A 303 16.93 -6.57 -13.07
C TYR A 303 16.66 -5.23 -12.35
N LEU A 304 16.09 -4.26 -13.06
CA LEU A 304 15.61 -2.99 -12.47
C LEU A 304 14.65 -3.26 -11.30
N HIS A 305 13.57 -4.01 -11.53
CA HIS A 305 12.57 -4.27 -10.52
C HIS A 305 13.00 -5.34 -9.50
N SER A 306 13.80 -6.34 -9.91
CA SER A 306 14.25 -7.37 -8.97
C SER A 306 15.19 -6.80 -7.93
N ARG A 307 16.20 -6.01 -8.33
CA ARG A 307 17.10 -5.36 -7.37
C ARG A 307 16.41 -4.30 -6.51
N LEU A 308 15.33 -3.70 -7.00
CA LEU A 308 14.49 -2.80 -6.23
C LEU A 308 13.70 -3.54 -5.14
N LEU A 309 12.91 -4.55 -5.54
CA LEU A 309 11.96 -5.23 -4.66
C LEU A 309 12.65 -6.22 -3.71
N GLU A 310 13.75 -6.86 -4.09
CA GLU A 310 14.53 -7.76 -3.21
C GLU A 310 15.12 -7.05 -1.99
N ARG A 311 15.16 -5.72 -1.97
CA ARG A 311 15.57 -4.94 -0.80
C ARG A 311 14.53 -4.90 0.31
N CYS A 312 13.27 -5.23 0.01
CA CYS A 312 12.20 -5.40 0.98
C CYS A 312 12.31 -6.79 1.60
N ALA A 313 12.61 -6.86 2.91
CA ALA A 313 12.71 -8.11 3.66
C ALA A 313 12.45 -7.89 5.15
N LYS A 314 12.37 -8.98 5.92
CA LYS A 314 12.50 -8.99 7.39
C LYS A 314 13.93 -9.40 7.74
N LEU A 315 14.67 -8.53 8.42
CA LEU A 315 16.05 -8.80 8.85
C LEU A 315 16.08 -9.79 10.01
N SER A 316 17.19 -10.53 10.15
CA SER A 316 17.44 -11.38 11.31
C SER A 316 17.54 -10.57 12.61
N ASP A 317 17.44 -11.25 13.75
CA ASP A 317 17.58 -10.62 15.07
C ASP A 317 18.97 -10.01 15.27
N GLU A 318 20.01 -10.59 14.66
CA GLU A 318 21.39 -10.06 14.67
C GLU A 318 21.50 -8.68 14.01
N LEU A 319 20.64 -8.41 13.03
CA LEU A 319 20.53 -7.13 12.32
C LEU A 319 19.38 -6.26 12.87
N GLY A 320 18.91 -6.54 14.08
CA GLY A 320 17.91 -5.73 14.78
C GLY A 320 16.45 -6.05 14.43
N ALA A 321 16.17 -7.11 13.67
CA ALA A 321 14.83 -7.60 13.34
C ALA A 321 13.91 -6.61 12.61
N GLY A 322 14.44 -5.51 12.05
CA GLY A 322 13.66 -4.54 11.30
C GLY A 322 13.10 -5.10 9.99
N SER A 323 12.12 -4.43 9.41
CA SER A 323 11.45 -4.92 8.20
C SER A 323 11.10 -3.81 7.23
N MET A 324 11.15 -4.10 5.94
CA MET A 324 10.55 -3.26 4.90
C MET A 324 9.58 -4.08 4.06
N THR A 325 8.28 -3.78 4.19
CA THR A 325 7.20 -4.39 3.39
C THR A 325 6.95 -3.56 2.14
N GLY A 326 6.98 -4.20 0.97
CA GLY A 326 6.78 -3.52 -0.31
C GLY A 326 5.39 -3.77 -0.90
N LEU A 327 4.68 -2.69 -1.26
CA LEU A 327 3.44 -2.70 -2.03
C LEU A 327 3.65 -2.05 -3.40
N PRO A 328 4.27 -2.74 -4.37
CA PRO A 328 4.39 -2.21 -5.72
C PRO A 328 3.02 -2.20 -6.41
N ILE A 329 2.72 -1.08 -7.07
CA ILE A 329 1.56 -0.96 -7.94
C ILE A 329 1.98 -1.21 -9.38
N ILE A 330 1.19 -2.00 -10.11
CA ILE A 330 1.30 -2.17 -11.56
C ILE A 330 -0.04 -1.85 -12.21
N GLU A 331 0.02 -0.98 -13.21
CA GLU A 331 -1.10 -0.70 -14.12
C GLU A 331 -1.08 -1.71 -15.27
N THR A 332 -2.17 -2.48 -15.39
CA THR A 332 -2.44 -3.31 -16.58
C THR A 332 -3.16 -2.50 -17.65
N LYS A 333 -3.10 -2.99 -18.89
CA LYS A 333 -3.87 -2.46 -20.02
C LYS A 333 -4.93 -3.50 -20.37
N ALA A 334 -6.20 -3.11 -20.28
CA ALA A 334 -7.34 -3.98 -20.61
C ALA A 334 -7.34 -5.31 -19.83
N ASN A 335 -6.99 -5.26 -18.54
CA ASN A 335 -6.87 -6.38 -17.61
C ASN A 335 -5.87 -7.46 -18.05
N ASP A 336 -4.94 -7.16 -18.98
CA ASP A 336 -3.93 -8.12 -19.44
C ASP A 336 -2.79 -8.27 -18.44
N ILE A 337 -2.86 -9.34 -17.63
CA ILE A 337 -1.81 -9.75 -16.69
C ILE A 337 -0.63 -10.46 -17.36
N SER A 338 -0.76 -10.84 -18.63
CA SER A 338 0.26 -11.58 -19.39
C SER A 338 1.25 -10.67 -20.13
N ALA A 339 1.04 -9.35 -20.07
CA ALA A 339 1.97 -8.37 -20.57
C ALA A 339 3.34 -8.47 -19.88
N PHE A 340 4.39 -7.96 -20.54
CA PHE A 340 5.76 -8.22 -20.13
C PHE A 340 6.10 -7.73 -18.71
N ILE A 341 5.76 -6.46 -18.38
CA ILE A 341 6.05 -5.89 -17.06
C ILE A 341 5.23 -6.55 -15.94
N PRO A 342 3.88 -6.71 -16.05
CA PRO A 342 3.10 -7.49 -15.10
C PRO A 342 3.68 -8.87 -14.79
N THR A 343 4.02 -9.65 -15.84
CA THR A 343 4.57 -11.00 -15.68
C THR A 343 5.88 -11.00 -14.87
N ASN A 344 6.78 -10.06 -15.16
CA ASN A 344 8.04 -9.91 -14.44
C ASN A 344 7.79 -9.63 -12.95
N VAL A 345 6.94 -8.65 -12.62
CA VAL A 345 6.72 -8.25 -11.22
C VAL A 345 5.94 -9.32 -10.44
N ILE A 346 5.02 -10.04 -11.08
CA ILE A 346 4.37 -11.23 -10.47
C ILE A 346 5.42 -12.26 -10.06
N SER A 347 6.42 -12.52 -10.90
CA SER A 347 7.48 -13.48 -10.59
C SER A 347 8.46 -13.02 -9.49
N ILE A 348 8.60 -11.70 -9.28
CA ILE A 348 9.53 -11.12 -8.29
C ILE A 348 8.89 -10.99 -6.91
N THR A 349 7.62 -10.58 -6.84
CA THR A 349 6.90 -10.39 -5.57
C THR A 349 6.62 -11.71 -4.87
N ASP A 350 6.00 -11.69 -3.68
CA ASP A 350 5.58 -12.89 -2.92
C ASP A 350 4.08 -13.20 -3.11
N GLY A 351 3.36 -12.34 -3.82
CA GLY A 351 1.92 -12.49 -4.06
C GLY A 351 1.36 -11.29 -4.79
N GLN A 352 0.10 -11.38 -5.17
CA GLN A 352 -0.62 -10.32 -5.84
C GLN A 352 -2.04 -10.16 -5.32
N VAL A 353 -2.50 -8.91 -5.25
CA VAL A 353 -3.89 -8.50 -5.14
C VAL A 353 -4.29 -7.96 -6.50
N PHE A 354 -5.16 -8.69 -7.20
CA PHE A 354 -5.65 -8.31 -8.52
C PHE A 354 -6.98 -7.57 -8.41
N LEU A 355 -6.98 -6.31 -8.86
CA LEU A 355 -8.15 -5.44 -8.88
C LEU A 355 -8.77 -5.38 -10.27
N GLU A 356 -10.01 -5.83 -10.38
CA GLU A 356 -10.71 -6.03 -11.65
C GLU A 356 -11.78 -4.95 -11.90
N SER A 357 -11.78 -4.37 -13.10
CA SER A 357 -12.73 -3.32 -13.49
C SER A 357 -14.19 -3.79 -13.42
N ASP A 358 -14.48 -5.04 -13.77
CA ASP A 358 -15.84 -5.58 -13.79
C ASP A 358 -16.43 -5.69 -12.38
N LEU A 359 -15.62 -6.12 -11.40
CA LEU A 359 -16.01 -6.14 -9.99
C LEU A 359 -16.27 -4.72 -9.48
N PHE A 360 -15.40 -3.77 -9.84
CA PHE A 360 -15.55 -2.37 -9.46
C PHE A 360 -16.86 -1.76 -10.00
N ASN A 361 -17.20 -2.07 -11.25
CA ASN A 361 -18.42 -1.61 -11.91
C ASN A 361 -19.69 -2.27 -11.37
N LYS A 362 -19.60 -3.52 -10.89
CA LYS A 362 -20.67 -4.22 -10.16
C LYS A 362 -20.84 -3.75 -8.70
N GLY A 363 -20.06 -2.76 -8.26
CA GLY A 363 -20.14 -2.21 -6.90
C GLY A 363 -19.42 -3.04 -5.84
N VAL A 364 -18.58 -4.02 -6.22
CA VAL A 364 -17.68 -4.71 -5.30
C VAL A 364 -16.43 -3.85 -5.13
N ARG A 365 -16.28 -3.23 -3.95
CA ARG A 365 -15.18 -2.31 -3.62
C ARG A 365 -14.68 -2.64 -2.21
N PRO A 366 -13.38 -2.94 -2.01
CA PRO A 366 -12.32 -3.01 -3.02
C PRO A 366 -12.55 -4.15 -4.03
N ALA A 367 -12.17 -3.91 -5.28
CA ALA A 367 -12.51 -4.76 -6.44
C ALA A 367 -11.62 -5.99 -6.59
N ILE A 368 -11.39 -6.71 -5.50
CA ILE A 368 -10.41 -7.80 -5.42
C ILE A 368 -10.99 -9.07 -6.03
N ASN A 369 -10.30 -9.61 -7.04
CA ASN A 369 -10.60 -10.93 -7.56
C ASN A 369 -9.94 -11.99 -6.66
N VAL A 370 -10.75 -12.68 -5.87
CA VAL A 370 -10.29 -13.67 -4.87
C VAL A 370 -9.59 -14.88 -5.52
N GLY A 371 -9.99 -15.26 -6.73
CA GLY A 371 -9.43 -16.41 -7.45
C GLY A 371 -8.00 -16.16 -7.94
N THR A 372 -7.76 -14.99 -8.55
CA THR A 372 -6.45 -14.64 -9.12
C THR A 372 -5.50 -14.02 -8.10
N SER A 373 -6.01 -13.47 -7.01
CA SER A 373 -5.21 -12.90 -5.92
C SER A 373 -4.64 -14.00 -5.02
N VAL A 374 -3.37 -13.87 -4.62
CA VAL A 374 -2.65 -14.86 -3.81
C VAL A 374 -1.62 -14.19 -2.91
N SER A 375 -1.34 -14.81 -1.76
CA SER A 375 -0.20 -14.50 -0.89
C SER A 375 0.56 -15.80 -0.65
N ARG A 376 1.82 -15.90 -1.09
CA ARG A 376 2.63 -17.12 -0.89
C ARG A 376 3.08 -17.30 0.56
N VAL A 377 3.13 -16.23 1.35
CA VAL A 377 3.34 -16.30 2.80
C VAL A 377 2.12 -16.91 3.50
N GLY A 378 0.93 -16.61 2.97
CA GLY A 378 -0.33 -17.20 3.44
C GLY A 378 -0.62 -16.91 4.90
N GLY A 379 -1.17 -17.89 5.62
CA GLY A 379 -1.57 -17.73 7.03
C GLY A 379 -0.44 -17.57 8.04
N ALA A 380 0.84 -17.51 7.62
CA ALA A 380 1.93 -17.07 8.49
C ALA A 380 1.91 -15.54 8.69
N ALA A 381 1.35 -14.79 7.73
CA ALA A 381 1.17 -13.35 7.80
C ALA A 381 -0.16 -12.93 8.47
N GLN A 382 -0.86 -13.84 9.14
CA GLN A 382 -2.11 -13.57 9.83
C GLN A 382 -1.94 -13.61 11.35
N THR A 383 -2.70 -12.78 12.06
CA THR A 383 -2.87 -12.96 13.49
C THR A 383 -3.51 -14.33 13.78
N LYS A 384 -3.21 -14.90 14.95
CA LYS A 384 -3.73 -16.24 15.32
C LYS A 384 -5.26 -16.29 15.33
N GLY A 385 -5.92 -15.20 15.72
CA GLY A 385 -7.37 -15.05 15.67
C GLY A 385 -7.90 -15.04 14.24
N MET A 386 -7.33 -14.19 13.37
CA MET A 386 -7.73 -14.10 11.96
C MET A 386 -7.58 -15.44 11.24
N LYS A 387 -6.45 -16.13 11.45
CA LYS A 387 -6.19 -17.45 10.86
C LYS A 387 -7.24 -18.49 11.25
N LYS A 388 -7.75 -18.44 12.49
CA LYS A 388 -8.76 -19.39 12.99
C LYS A 388 -10.11 -19.18 12.29
N VAL A 389 -10.51 -17.93 12.05
CA VAL A 389 -11.84 -17.60 11.51
C VAL A 389 -11.87 -17.53 9.98
N ALA A 390 -10.76 -17.16 9.33
CA ALA A 390 -10.71 -16.98 7.87
C ALA A 390 -10.31 -18.25 7.10
N GLY A 391 -10.07 -19.37 7.78
CA GLY A 391 -9.51 -20.59 7.18
C GLY A 391 -10.35 -21.19 6.05
N SER A 392 -11.68 -21.17 6.18
CA SER A 392 -12.64 -21.66 5.17
C SER A 392 -12.98 -20.61 4.12
N LEU A 393 -12.87 -19.31 4.45
CA LEU A 393 -13.41 -18.20 3.65
C LEU A 393 -12.92 -18.21 2.20
N ARG A 394 -11.63 -18.47 1.96
CA ARG A 394 -11.08 -18.50 0.59
C ARG A 394 -11.70 -19.62 -0.24
N LEU A 395 -11.92 -20.79 0.36
CA LEU A 395 -12.53 -21.93 -0.32
C LEU A 395 -14.00 -21.66 -0.61
N GLU A 396 -14.74 -21.11 0.35
CA GLU A 396 -16.15 -20.74 0.18
C GLU A 396 -16.33 -19.70 -0.93
N MET A 397 -15.48 -18.67 -0.96
CA MET A 397 -15.51 -17.64 -2.00
C MET A 397 -15.15 -18.19 -3.39
N ALA A 398 -14.23 -19.15 -3.47
CA ALA A 398 -13.90 -19.82 -4.72
C ALA A 398 -15.09 -20.64 -5.25
N GLN A 399 -15.69 -21.46 -4.39
CA GLN A 399 -16.86 -22.27 -4.75
C GLN A 399 -18.08 -21.39 -5.09
N PHE A 400 -18.29 -20.28 -4.37
CA PHE A 400 -19.32 -19.31 -4.70
C PHE A 400 -19.14 -18.75 -6.11
N ARG A 401 -17.92 -18.41 -6.53
CA ARG A 401 -17.66 -17.87 -7.89
C ARG A 401 -17.93 -18.90 -8.98
N GLU A 402 -17.56 -20.15 -8.76
CA GLU A 402 -17.88 -21.24 -9.69
C GLU A 402 -19.39 -21.42 -9.82
N LEU A 403 -20.10 -21.42 -8.68
CA LEU A 403 -21.54 -21.59 -8.65
C LEU A 403 -22.31 -20.38 -9.20
N GLU A 404 -21.85 -19.16 -8.94
CA GLU A 404 -22.40 -17.91 -9.50
C GLU A 404 -22.37 -17.97 -11.03
N ALA A 405 -21.23 -18.37 -11.62
CA ALA A 405 -21.10 -18.53 -13.05
C ALA A 405 -22.02 -19.63 -13.63
N PHE A 406 -22.20 -20.74 -12.91
CA PHE A 406 -23.11 -21.82 -13.31
C PHE A 406 -24.59 -21.42 -13.21
N SER A 407 -24.96 -20.72 -12.14
CA SER A 407 -26.33 -20.30 -11.85
C SER A 407 -26.92 -19.37 -12.92
N ALA A 408 -26.07 -18.61 -13.63
CA ALA A 408 -26.48 -17.74 -14.72
C ALA A 408 -27.14 -18.49 -15.89
N PHE A 409 -26.95 -19.82 -15.97
CA PHE A 409 -27.50 -20.68 -17.03
C PHE A 409 -28.45 -21.77 -16.52
N ALA A 410 -28.61 -21.92 -15.20
CA ALA A 410 -29.44 -22.96 -14.60
C ALA A 410 -30.85 -22.43 -14.29
N SER A 411 -31.89 -23.21 -14.59
CA SER A 411 -33.27 -22.86 -14.24
C SER A 411 -33.63 -23.25 -12.81
N ASP A 412 -33.10 -24.38 -12.32
CA ASP A 412 -33.34 -24.91 -10.98
C ASP A 412 -32.00 -25.25 -10.33
N LEU A 413 -31.83 -24.82 -9.08
CA LEU A 413 -30.70 -25.18 -8.22
C LEU A 413 -31.23 -26.06 -7.08
N ASP A 414 -30.45 -27.08 -6.68
CA ASP A 414 -30.76 -27.83 -5.47
C ASP A 414 -30.58 -26.95 -4.22
N ALA A 415 -31.19 -27.36 -3.11
CA ALA A 415 -31.22 -26.56 -1.88
C ALA A 415 -29.82 -26.26 -1.31
N ALA A 416 -28.85 -27.16 -1.49
CA ALA A 416 -27.49 -26.93 -1.00
C ALA A 416 -26.76 -25.89 -1.86
N SER A 417 -26.91 -25.98 -3.19
CA SER A 417 -26.41 -24.96 -4.10
C SER A 417 -27.04 -23.59 -3.84
N LEU A 418 -28.36 -23.53 -3.62
CA LEU A 418 -29.04 -22.27 -3.30
C LEU A 418 -28.51 -21.64 -2.01
N ALA A 419 -28.39 -22.42 -0.93
CA ALA A 419 -27.84 -21.96 0.34
C ALA A 419 -26.38 -21.45 0.19
N GLN A 420 -25.57 -22.14 -0.62
CA GLN A 420 -24.20 -21.72 -0.89
C GLN A 420 -24.13 -20.40 -1.69
N LEU A 421 -24.99 -20.24 -2.69
CA LEU A 421 -25.08 -19.01 -3.48
C LEU A 421 -25.52 -17.82 -2.62
N GLU A 422 -26.50 -18.06 -1.77
CA GLU A 422 -27.01 -17.08 -0.80
C GLU A 422 -25.96 -16.66 0.23
N ARG A 423 -25.23 -17.62 0.81
CA ARG A 423 -24.14 -17.33 1.76
C ARG A 423 -23.01 -16.58 1.09
N GLY A 424 -22.64 -16.98 -0.13
CA GLY A 424 -21.61 -16.29 -0.91
C GLY A 424 -21.99 -14.85 -1.28
N ALA A 425 -23.26 -14.56 -1.58
CA ALA A 425 -23.74 -13.20 -1.78
C ALA A 425 -23.56 -12.33 -0.51
N ARG A 426 -23.81 -12.90 0.67
CA ARG A 426 -23.58 -12.22 1.96
C ARG A 426 -22.09 -11.98 2.23
N TRP A 427 -21.23 -12.94 1.90
CA TRP A 427 -19.77 -12.73 1.94
C TRP A 427 -19.33 -11.59 1.03
N VAL A 428 -19.83 -11.51 -0.20
CA VAL A 428 -19.51 -10.41 -1.12
C VAL A 428 -19.88 -9.05 -0.51
N GLU A 429 -21.06 -8.92 0.10
CA GLU A 429 -21.47 -7.67 0.75
C GLU A 429 -20.65 -7.36 2.02
N LEU A 430 -20.32 -8.36 2.82
CA LEU A 430 -19.49 -8.18 4.02
C LEU A 430 -18.08 -7.66 3.66
N LEU A 431 -17.50 -8.19 2.58
CA LEU A 431 -16.15 -7.83 2.14
C LEU A 431 -16.09 -6.48 1.42
N LYS A 432 -17.24 -5.83 1.16
CA LYS A 432 -17.26 -4.46 0.67
C LYS A 432 -16.90 -3.48 1.78
N GLN A 433 -16.01 -2.55 1.47
CA GLN A 433 -15.52 -1.56 2.40
C GLN A 433 -15.37 -0.22 1.69
N ASP A 434 -15.78 0.85 2.38
CA ASP A 434 -15.61 2.19 1.86
C ASP A 434 -14.15 2.62 1.99
N GLN A 435 -13.71 3.45 1.04
CA GLN A 435 -12.36 4.00 1.02
C GLN A 435 -12.11 4.87 2.25
N TYR A 436 -10.88 4.82 2.78
CA TYR A 436 -10.45 5.59 3.95
C TYR A 436 -11.14 5.22 5.27
N SER A 437 -11.68 4.01 5.34
CA SER A 437 -12.30 3.46 6.54
C SER A 437 -11.66 2.11 6.90
N PRO A 438 -10.37 2.08 7.28
CA PRO A 438 -9.73 0.85 7.72
C PRO A 438 -10.44 0.26 8.95
N VAL A 439 -10.64 -1.05 8.95
CA VAL A 439 -11.34 -1.79 10.00
C VAL A 439 -10.32 -2.48 10.90
N ALA A 440 -10.49 -2.36 12.22
CA ALA A 440 -9.60 -2.98 13.20
C ALA A 440 -9.64 -4.52 13.11
N VAL A 441 -8.53 -5.20 13.43
CA VAL A 441 -8.43 -6.66 13.23
C VAL A 441 -9.44 -7.43 14.09
N GLU A 442 -9.79 -6.90 15.26
CA GLU A 442 -10.79 -7.45 16.17
C GLU A 442 -12.18 -7.43 15.53
N ASP A 443 -12.56 -6.31 14.92
CA ASP A 443 -13.83 -6.16 14.20
C ASP A 443 -13.91 -7.11 13.01
N GLN A 444 -12.82 -7.21 12.24
CA GLN A 444 -12.74 -8.15 11.12
C GLN A 444 -12.94 -9.60 11.60
N ILE A 445 -12.30 -10.00 12.71
CA ILE A 445 -12.43 -11.35 13.28
C ILE A 445 -13.89 -11.63 13.66
N VAL A 446 -14.55 -10.69 14.33
CA VAL A 446 -15.94 -10.84 14.78
C VAL A 446 -16.90 -10.92 13.59
N SER A 447 -16.76 -10.04 12.61
CA SER A 447 -17.59 -10.05 11.40
C SER A 447 -17.45 -11.37 10.63
N ILE A 448 -16.23 -11.86 10.40
CA ILE A 448 -15.99 -13.12 9.68
C ILE A 448 -16.56 -14.30 10.49
N PHE A 449 -16.32 -14.32 11.81
CA PHE A 449 -16.83 -15.37 12.68
C PHE A 449 -18.36 -15.49 12.64
N LEU A 450 -19.07 -14.36 12.68
CA LEU A 450 -20.54 -14.36 12.71
C LEU A 450 -21.18 -14.74 11.38
N VAL A 451 -20.54 -14.40 10.26
CA VAL A 451 -20.98 -14.91 8.95
C VAL A 451 -20.70 -16.40 8.84
N ASP A 452 -19.56 -16.87 9.35
CA ASP A 452 -19.26 -18.30 9.35
C ASP A 452 -20.24 -19.10 10.24
N ASP A 453 -20.64 -18.56 11.39
CA ASP A 453 -21.66 -19.16 12.28
C ASP A 453 -23.10 -19.13 11.72
N GLY A 454 -23.35 -18.47 10.58
CA GLY A 454 -24.68 -18.38 9.96
C GLY A 454 -25.60 -17.32 10.57
N ARG A 455 -25.06 -16.39 11.39
CA ARG A 455 -25.87 -15.32 12.01
C ARG A 455 -26.32 -14.25 11.01
N PHE A 456 -25.71 -14.22 9.84
CA PHE A 456 -26.08 -13.32 8.74
C PHE A 456 -27.08 -13.96 7.75
N ASP A 457 -27.40 -15.25 7.89
CA ASP A 457 -28.22 -15.97 6.90
C ASP A 457 -29.65 -15.44 6.81
N SER A 458 -30.25 -14.97 7.90
CA SER A 458 -31.58 -14.34 7.89
C SER A 458 -31.59 -12.88 7.45
N VAL A 459 -30.42 -12.25 7.26
CA VAL A 459 -30.32 -10.83 6.91
C VAL A 459 -30.42 -10.68 5.39
N PRO A 460 -31.33 -9.83 4.87
CA PRO A 460 -31.40 -9.53 3.45
C PRO A 460 -30.06 -8.97 2.94
N VAL A 461 -29.64 -9.41 1.75
CA VAL A 461 -28.33 -9.05 1.16
C VAL A 461 -28.11 -7.53 1.13
N ALA A 462 -29.14 -6.75 0.81
CA ALA A 462 -29.06 -5.29 0.74
C ALA A 462 -28.74 -4.62 2.10
N ASP A 463 -29.05 -5.27 3.22
CA ASP A 463 -28.87 -4.72 4.56
C ASP A 463 -27.62 -5.23 5.28
N ILE A 464 -26.88 -6.18 4.70
CA ILE A 464 -25.70 -6.81 5.32
C ILE A 464 -24.68 -5.79 5.82
N ARG A 465 -24.37 -4.77 5.02
CA ARG A 465 -23.42 -3.72 5.39
C ARG A 465 -23.91 -2.87 6.56
N ARG A 466 -25.19 -2.46 6.53
CA ARG A 466 -25.82 -1.69 7.61
C ARG A 466 -25.82 -2.51 8.90
N PHE A 467 -26.32 -3.73 8.81
CA PHE A 467 -26.37 -4.68 9.90
C PHE A 467 -24.99 -4.88 10.54
N ASN A 468 -23.95 -5.12 9.74
CA ASN A 468 -22.59 -5.31 10.26
C ASN A 468 -22.09 -4.06 11.03
N SER A 469 -22.30 -2.85 10.49
CA SER A 469 -21.84 -1.64 11.18
C SER A 469 -22.56 -1.39 12.51
N GLU A 470 -23.89 -1.49 12.52
CA GLU A 470 -24.69 -1.27 13.73
C GLU A 470 -24.47 -2.37 14.78
N LEU A 471 -24.28 -3.61 14.32
CA LEU A 471 -23.96 -4.75 15.17
C LEU A 471 -22.60 -4.56 15.84
N LEU A 472 -21.55 -4.17 15.09
CA LEU A 472 -20.23 -3.91 15.68
C LEU A 472 -20.31 -2.78 16.72
N GLU A 473 -21.02 -1.68 16.44
CA GLU A 473 -21.24 -0.60 17.41
C GLU A 473 -21.99 -1.07 18.67
N HIS A 474 -22.92 -2.01 18.53
CA HIS A 474 -23.60 -2.63 19.66
C HIS A 474 -22.66 -3.54 20.46
N LEU A 475 -21.93 -4.43 19.78
CA LEU A 475 -21.04 -5.41 20.41
C LEU A 475 -19.84 -4.75 21.10
N HIS A 476 -19.33 -3.63 20.60
CA HIS A 476 -18.31 -2.83 21.30
C HIS A 476 -18.77 -2.35 22.68
N ARG A 477 -20.08 -2.13 22.86
CA ARG A 477 -20.68 -1.71 24.14
C ARG A 477 -21.11 -2.90 25.00
N ALA A 478 -21.77 -3.89 24.40
CA ALA A 478 -22.39 -5.01 25.11
C ALA A 478 -21.41 -6.16 25.40
N ALA A 479 -20.40 -6.35 24.56
CA ALA A 479 -19.41 -7.42 24.64
C ALA A 479 -17.97 -6.87 24.73
N ALA A 480 -17.77 -5.74 25.42
CA ALA A 480 -16.47 -5.07 25.53
C ALA A 480 -15.35 -5.98 26.07
N ASP A 481 -15.65 -6.88 27.00
CA ASP A 481 -14.66 -7.81 27.55
C ASP A 481 -14.26 -8.90 26.54
N ALA A 482 -15.18 -9.32 25.66
CA ALA A 482 -14.86 -10.20 24.53
C ALA A 482 -13.89 -9.51 23.57
N PHE A 483 -14.12 -8.23 23.23
CA PHE A 483 -13.21 -7.43 22.39
C PHE A 483 -11.81 -7.27 23.02
N LYS A 484 -11.73 -6.97 24.32
CA LYS A 484 -10.44 -6.93 25.03
C LYS A 484 -9.70 -8.27 24.97
N SER A 485 -10.43 -9.39 25.01
CA SER A 485 -9.81 -10.72 24.96
C SER A 485 -9.15 -11.03 23.60
N ILE A 486 -9.65 -10.44 22.51
CA ILE A 486 -9.15 -10.63 21.14
C ILE A 486 -8.24 -9.50 20.65
N GLU A 487 -7.97 -8.49 21.47
CA GLU A 487 -7.10 -7.35 21.15
C GLU A 487 -5.74 -7.78 20.57
N GLY A 488 -5.34 -7.13 19.48
CA GLY A 488 -4.16 -7.47 18.67
C GLY A 488 -4.37 -8.71 17.80
N GLY A 489 -5.60 -9.14 17.59
CA GLY A 489 -5.94 -10.34 16.79
C GLY A 489 -5.64 -11.66 17.51
N LYS A 490 -5.79 -11.71 18.83
CA LYS A 490 -5.71 -12.96 19.60
C LYS A 490 -6.86 -13.90 19.23
N VAL A 491 -6.70 -15.16 19.60
CA VAL A 491 -7.68 -16.21 19.28
C VAL A 491 -9.01 -15.93 19.98
N LEU A 492 -10.09 -15.91 19.21
CA LEU A 492 -11.45 -15.93 19.76
C LEU A 492 -11.70 -17.27 20.44
N LYS A 493 -11.80 -17.22 21.77
CA LYS A 493 -12.09 -18.37 22.65
C LYS A 493 -13.60 -18.57 22.78
N ASP A 494 -13.99 -19.78 23.17
CA ASP A 494 -15.39 -20.21 23.18
C ASP A 494 -16.27 -19.33 24.09
N GLU A 495 -15.78 -18.96 25.29
CA GLU A 495 -16.53 -18.06 26.20
C GLU A 495 -16.83 -16.69 25.56
N ALA A 496 -15.84 -16.09 24.89
CA ALA A 496 -16.00 -14.81 24.20
C ALA A 496 -16.89 -14.95 22.95
N ALA A 497 -16.75 -16.06 22.23
CA ALA A 497 -17.58 -16.39 21.08
C ALA A 497 -19.05 -16.53 21.48
N ASP A 498 -19.36 -17.25 22.56
CA ASP A 498 -20.72 -17.45 23.06
C ASP A 498 -21.36 -16.14 23.53
N GLN A 499 -20.57 -15.28 24.19
CA GLN A 499 -21.02 -13.94 24.55
C GLN A 499 -21.38 -13.12 23.30
N ILE A 500 -20.50 -13.10 22.29
CA ILE A 500 -20.74 -12.39 21.02
C ILE A 500 -21.99 -12.92 20.31
N LYS A 501 -22.18 -14.25 20.27
CA LYS A 501 -23.39 -14.86 19.69
C LYS A 501 -24.65 -14.44 20.44
N SER A 502 -24.63 -14.50 21.78
CA SER A 502 -25.78 -14.15 22.61
C SER A 502 -26.19 -12.69 22.43
N GLU A 503 -25.23 -11.76 22.41
CA GLU A 503 -25.52 -10.34 22.17
C GLU A 503 -25.96 -10.08 20.72
N THR A 504 -25.41 -10.82 19.74
CA THR A 504 -25.87 -10.76 18.35
C THR A 504 -27.35 -11.16 18.23
N ASP A 505 -27.78 -12.19 18.95
CA ASP A 505 -29.19 -12.61 18.94
C ASP A 505 -30.13 -11.58 19.56
N LYS A 506 -29.71 -10.95 20.65
CA LYS A 506 -30.45 -9.83 21.24
C LYS A 506 -30.55 -8.65 20.27
N PHE A 507 -29.45 -8.34 19.58
CA PHE A 507 -29.45 -7.27 18.58
C PHE A 507 -30.40 -7.58 17.41
N LYS A 508 -30.40 -8.82 16.90
CA LYS A 508 -31.28 -9.26 15.82
C LYS A 508 -32.78 -9.12 16.15
N GLN A 509 -33.18 -9.22 17.42
CA GLN A 509 -34.57 -8.99 17.84
C GLN A 509 -35.02 -7.53 17.66
N GLY A 510 -34.07 -6.57 17.72
CA GLY A 510 -34.34 -5.14 17.57
C GLY A 510 -34.08 -4.59 16.17
N PHE A 511 -33.38 -5.34 15.30
CA PHE A 511 -33.03 -4.88 13.96
C PHE A 511 -34.19 -5.12 12.97
N LEU A 512 -34.56 -4.06 12.24
CA LEU A 512 -35.52 -4.12 11.14
C LEU A 512 -34.77 -3.96 9.82
N ALA A 513 -35.01 -4.89 8.89
CA ALA A 513 -34.52 -4.77 7.53
C ALA A 513 -35.24 -3.63 6.78
N SER A 514 -34.64 -3.16 5.69
CA SER A 514 -35.18 -2.07 4.86
C SER A 514 -36.54 -2.40 4.24
N ASP A 515 -36.85 -3.69 4.07
CA ASP A 515 -38.14 -4.20 3.61
C ASP A 515 -39.17 -4.38 4.76
N GLY A 516 -38.79 -4.06 6.00
CA GLY A 516 -39.63 -4.22 7.19
C GLY A 516 -39.65 -5.64 7.76
N SER A 517 -38.89 -6.57 7.19
CA SER A 517 -38.78 -7.93 7.72
C SER A 517 -37.95 -7.96 9.01
N ARG A 518 -38.25 -8.96 9.86
CA ARG A 518 -37.43 -9.28 11.03
C ARG A 518 -36.33 -10.22 10.60
N VAL A 519 -35.14 -10.02 11.15
CA VAL A 519 -33.96 -10.83 10.84
C VAL A 519 -33.75 -11.97 11.84
N VAL A 520 -34.76 -12.37 12.61
CA VAL A 520 -34.58 -13.44 13.62
C VAL A 520 -34.54 -14.81 12.92
N ASN A 521 -33.62 -15.68 13.32
CA ASN A 521 -33.57 -17.08 12.86
C ASN A 521 -34.69 -17.89 13.54
N GLU A 522 -35.96 -17.49 13.41
CA GLU A 522 -37.10 -18.31 13.83
C GLU A 522 -37.44 -19.29 12.70
N ALA A 523 -37.69 -20.56 13.04
CA ALA A 523 -38.30 -21.49 12.08
C ALA A 523 -39.66 -20.93 11.66
N GLU A 524 -40.01 -21.04 10.37
CA GLU A 524 -41.36 -20.71 9.91
C GLU A 524 -42.37 -21.38 10.85
N ALA A 525 -43.23 -20.57 11.47
CA ALA A 525 -44.33 -21.11 12.26
C ALA A 525 -45.15 -21.99 11.32
N GLY A 526 -45.12 -23.30 11.54
CA GLY A 526 -45.99 -24.22 10.82
C GLY A 526 -47.42 -23.76 10.98
N ASP A 527 -48.22 -23.87 9.91
CA ASP A 527 -49.65 -23.61 9.98
C ASP A 527 -50.22 -24.37 11.19
N LEU A 528 -50.79 -23.65 12.15
CA LEU A 528 -51.52 -24.27 13.25
C LEU A 528 -52.63 -25.13 12.63
N GLU A 529 -52.67 -26.41 12.98
CA GLU A 529 -53.81 -27.25 12.61
C GLU A 529 -55.09 -26.59 13.15
N HIS A 530 -56.17 -26.65 12.36
CA HIS A 530 -57.41 -25.90 12.61
C HIS A 530 -58.06 -26.17 13.98
N GLU A 531 -57.59 -27.18 14.72
CA GLU A 531 -58.01 -27.56 16.08
C GLU A 531 -57.32 -26.75 17.21
N GLU A 532 -56.23 -26.02 16.95
CA GLU A 532 -55.50 -25.25 17.98
C GLU A 532 -55.82 -23.74 18.00
N VAL A 533 -56.76 -23.28 17.17
CA VAL A 533 -57.14 -21.85 17.11
C VAL A 533 -58.19 -21.53 18.18
N GLU A 534 -57.77 -21.10 19.37
CA GLU A 534 -58.69 -20.50 20.35
C GLU A 534 -59.24 -19.16 19.84
N THR A 535 -60.53 -19.13 19.52
CA THR A 535 -61.24 -17.91 19.14
C THR A 535 -61.63 -17.10 20.39
N LEU A 536 -60.78 -16.13 20.76
CA LEU A 536 -61.11 -15.15 21.79
C LEU A 536 -62.12 -14.12 21.26
N SER A 537 -63.38 -14.26 21.69
CA SER A 537 -64.42 -13.27 21.40
C SER A 537 -64.34 -12.07 22.36
N VAL A 538 -63.85 -10.93 21.86
CA VAL A 538 -63.85 -9.67 22.62
C VAL A 538 -65.21 -9.01 22.48
N THR A 539 -66.05 -9.09 23.52
CA THR A 539 -67.32 -8.35 23.57
C THR A 539 -67.06 -6.89 23.95
N ARG A 540 -67.15 -5.98 22.99
CA ARG A 540 -67.12 -4.53 23.23
C ARG A 540 -68.44 -4.13 23.90
N LYS A 541 -68.42 -3.80 25.20
CA LYS A 541 -69.56 -3.14 25.85
C LYS A 541 -69.69 -1.72 25.30
N HIS A 542 -70.73 -1.47 24.51
CA HIS A 542 -71.22 -0.12 24.29
C HIS A 542 -71.80 0.43 25.59
N VAL A 543 -71.26 1.55 26.06
CA VAL A 543 -71.86 2.35 27.13
C VAL A 543 -72.65 3.48 26.44
N GLU A 544 -73.98 3.39 26.48
CA GLU A 544 -74.87 4.50 26.13
C GLU A 544 -75.21 5.33 27.38
N LYS A 545 -74.58 6.50 27.52
CA LYS A 545 -75.21 7.84 27.52
C LYS A 545 -74.22 8.91 27.94
#